data_AF-A0A7Y2HYJ3-F1
#
_entry.id   AF-A0A7Y2HYJ3-F1
#
_cell.length_a   1.000
_cell.length_b   1.000
_cell.length_c   1.000
_cell.angle_alpha   90.00
_cell.angle_beta   90.00
_cell.angle_gamma   90.00
#
_symmetry.space_group_name_H-M   'P 1'
#
loop_
_entity.id
_entity.type
_entity.pdbx_description
1 polymer ?
#
loop_
_entity_poly.entity_id
_entity_poly.type
_entity_poly.pdbx_seq_one_letter_code
_entity_poly.pdbx_strand_id
1 'polypeptide(L)'
;MRCCAVAIVLVGSLVGVARAADVADAYPATIAADASGDTRAVHASVEDVWRLGPGSIACGQLRIEWRAAHVVVGHDGPDALWAALFPSGPVRLAGERVRSVWLRFHPTRLGELFPPGVDATRVSGPEAAVTLVRGRWLAAEKMRGSFHRGGAPMVPPSGTVVVDVRTIEGPRRFFLVEGDEATPHAAFTTQALPRPDPITASAAVATLERVASAFAAEYAQFALRPEVDWTRRVEAFRPLTQAARNREDLAAIFGGLLSVLRDDHATVRLGERFLPSAATPRPLNGSFPATERELAAVPERVGTTLVHARTLDGIGYLLIASLGNPNVVPAVDAVLETLRDTRGLVIDLRYNGGGDERLARSIAGRFLAEPRVYSHHRVRLDPTSMRLSDPIARTCSPRGPWRYSEPVVVLIGPRTMSSAESFALMLDQASHVTTYGAPTAGSSGNPRALELGGGLVVNVPRWLDLRPDGVPLNGRGVEPDVIMMPEPRAFTERSDPVLAGGLALVRELALDADADPDADPDTDTDTDPDPDADTDADTDPDADADTDADTDAATATDADPDPDPATATDPDPAPDPTITP
;
A
#
# COMPACT_ATOMS: atom_id res chain seq x y z
N MET A 1 -41.12 -13.34 62.15
CA MET A 1 -41.18 -12.26 61.13
C MET A 1 -39.75 -11.91 60.78
N ARG A 2 -39.18 -12.03 59.57
CA ARG A 2 -39.62 -12.39 58.21
C ARG A 2 -38.43 -13.13 57.56
N CYS A 3 -38.68 -14.25 56.91
CA CYS A 3 -37.73 -14.85 55.97
C CYS A 3 -37.69 -14.00 54.69
N CYS A 4 -36.49 -13.62 54.22
CA CYS A 4 -36.29 -13.19 52.85
C CYS A 4 -35.27 -14.13 52.21
N ALA A 5 -35.75 -14.99 51.31
CA ALA A 5 -34.94 -15.81 50.44
C ALA A 5 -34.30 -14.90 49.37
N VAL A 6 -32.97 -14.93 49.28
CA VAL A 6 -32.23 -14.30 48.18
C VAL A 6 -32.23 -15.29 47.01
N ALA A 7 -32.94 -14.95 45.95
CA ALA A 7 -32.93 -15.70 44.70
C ALA A 7 -31.57 -15.48 44.00
N ILE A 8 -30.77 -16.55 43.91
CA ILE A 8 -29.58 -16.59 43.05
C ILE A 8 -30.08 -16.76 41.61
N VAL A 9 -29.97 -15.70 40.81
CA VAL A 9 -30.20 -15.76 39.36
C VAL A 9 -28.97 -16.41 38.73
N LEU A 10 -29.07 -17.69 38.42
CA LEU A 10 -28.17 -18.36 37.48
C LEU A 10 -28.42 -17.78 36.08
N VAL A 11 -27.53 -16.91 35.61
CA VAL A 11 -27.45 -16.56 34.18
C VAL A 11 -26.83 -17.76 33.48
N GLY A 12 -27.69 -18.65 32.99
CA GLY A 12 -27.29 -19.74 32.13
C GLY A 12 -26.73 -19.19 30.83
N SER A 13 -25.46 -19.51 30.55
CA SER A 13 -24.86 -19.31 29.23
C SER A 13 -25.69 -20.08 28.20
N LEU A 14 -26.54 -19.38 27.46
CA LEU A 14 -27.16 -19.88 26.25
C LEU A 14 -26.05 -20.08 25.22
N VAL A 15 -25.46 -21.28 25.23
CA VAL A 15 -24.74 -21.81 24.06
C VAL A 15 -25.82 -22.01 22.99
N GLY A 16 -26.00 -20.99 22.16
CA GLY A 16 -26.84 -21.09 20.98
C GLY A 16 -26.29 -22.23 20.12
N VAL A 17 -27.08 -23.30 19.97
CA VAL A 17 -26.81 -24.33 18.97
C VAL A 17 -26.90 -23.64 17.61
N ALA A 18 -25.76 -23.41 16.97
CA ALA A 18 -25.70 -22.86 15.62
C ALA A 18 -26.54 -23.77 14.70
N ARG A 19 -27.57 -23.22 14.07
CA ARG A 19 -28.35 -23.94 13.04
C ARG A 19 -27.48 -24.14 11.81
N ALA A 20 -27.59 -25.30 11.18
CA ALA A 20 -27.10 -25.52 9.82
C ALA A 20 -27.69 -24.41 8.92
N ALA A 21 -26.81 -23.69 8.23
CA ALA A 21 -27.18 -22.67 7.25
C ALA A 21 -26.64 -23.10 5.90
N ASP A 22 -27.35 -22.81 4.81
CA ASP A 22 -26.81 -23.05 3.48
C ASP A 22 -25.78 -21.98 3.14
N VAL A 23 -24.62 -22.40 2.61
CA VAL A 23 -23.61 -21.46 2.11
C VAL A 23 -24.21 -20.63 0.99
N ALA A 24 -25.05 -21.21 0.13
CA ALA A 24 -25.67 -20.52 -0.98
C ALA A 24 -26.68 -19.44 -0.53
N ASP A 25 -27.43 -19.70 0.54
CA ASP A 25 -28.40 -18.72 1.08
C ASP A 25 -27.72 -17.44 1.59
N ALA A 26 -26.45 -17.52 1.99
CA ALA A 26 -25.68 -16.36 2.43
C ALA A 26 -25.21 -15.45 1.29
N TYR A 27 -25.24 -15.92 0.04
CA TYR A 27 -24.75 -15.21 -1.14
C TYR A 27 -25.74 -15.34 -2.31
N PRO A 28 -26.93 -14.73 -2.21
CA PRO A 28 -27.91 -14.79 -3.28
C PRO A 28 -27.38 -14.06 -4.52
N ALA A 29 -27.25 -14.77 -5.64
CA ALA A 29 -26.76 -14.18 -6.88
C ALA A 29 -27.69 -13.06 -7.38
N THR A 30 -27.13 -11.87 -7.60
CA THR A 30 -27.85 -10.70 -8.14
C THR A 30 -27.34 -10.29 -9.52
N ILE A 31 -26.14 -10.74 -9.90
CA ILE A 31 -25.56 -10.48 -11.23
C ILE A 31 -26.24 -11.35 -12.29
N ALA A 32 -26.61 -10.72 -13.41
CA ALA A 32 -27.22 -11.39 -14.57
C ALA A 32 -26.25 -12.37 -15.23
N ALA A 33 -26.78 -13.46 -15.79
CA ALA A 33 -26.01 -14.57 -16.37
C ALA A 33 -25.11 -14.18 -17.57
N ASP A 34 -25.34 -13.00 -18.16
CA ASP A 34 -24.63 -12.45 -19.30
C ASP A 34 -23.58 -11.39 -18.92
N ALA A 35 -23.41 -11.05 -17.63
CA ALA A 35 -22.42 -10.07 -17.15
C ALA A 35 -20.96 -10.56 -17.22
N SER A 36 -20.68 -11.54 -18.09
CA SER A 36 -19.35 -12.09 -18.26
C SER A 36 -18.38 -11.01 -18.73
N GLY A 37 -17.22 -10.94 -18.07
CA GLY A 37 -16.17 -9.99 -18.42
C GLY A 37 -16.11 -8.74 -17.54
N ASP A 38 -17.14 -8.47 -16.74
CA ASP A 38 -17.16 -7.36 -15.79
C ASP A 38 -16.13 -7.57 -14.68
N THR A 39 -15.23 -6.61 -14.49
CA THR A 39 -14.34 -6.56 -13.32
C THR A 39 -15.11 -6.16 -12.07
N ARG A 40 -14.91 -6.90 -10.99
CA ARG A 40 -15.59 -6.69 -9.71
C ARG A 40 -14.58 -6.42 -8.60
N ALA A 41 -14.98 -5.61 -7.62
CA ALA A 41 -14.28 -5.59 -6.35
C ALA A 41 -14.54 -6.91 -5.63
N VAL A 42 -13.60 -7.40 -4.83
CA VAL A 42 -13.78 -8.68 -4.13
C VAL A 42 -13.33 -8.57 -2.70
N HIS A 43 -14.20 -9.04 -1.82
CA HIS A 43 -14.06 -8.99 -0.38
C HIS A 43 -14.24 -10.39 0.20
N ALA A 44 -13.52 -10.66 1.28
CA ALA A 44 -13.69 -11.84 2.11
C ALA A 44 -13.27 -11.47 3.52
N SER A 45 -14.05 -11.82 4.52
CA SER A 45 -13.89 -11.49 5.93
C SER A 45 -14.01 -12.76 6.78
N VAL A 46 -13.86 -12.63 8.11
CA VAL A 46 -14.03 -13.78 9.02
C VAL A 46 -15.46 -14.31 9.01
N GLU A 47 -16.44 -13.49 8.62
CA GLU A 47 -17.82 -13.92 8.49
C GLU A 47 -17.96 -14.90 7.32
N ASP A 48 -17.16 -14.75 6.26
CA ASP A 48 -17.23 -15.56 5.04
C ASP A 48 -16.51 -16.92 5.15
N VAL A 49 -16.17 -17.32 6.38
CA VAL A 49 -15.51 -18.59 6.69
C VAL A 49 -16.49 -19.58 7.25
N TRP A 50 -16.58 -20.74 6.61
CA TRP A 50 -17.49 -21.81 6.97
C TRP A 50 -16.75 -23.10 7.26
N ARG A 51 -17.28 -23.87 8.20
CA ARG A 51 -16.94 -25.27 8.41
C ARG A 51 -18.03 -26.11 7.78
N LEU A 52 -17.62 -27.04 6.94
CA LEU A 52 -18.47 -28.00 6.25
C LEU A 52 -18.31 -29.37 6.92
N GLY A 53 -19.44 -30.02 7.20
CA GLY A 53 -19.53 -31.43 7.53
C GLY A 53 -19.22 -32.33 6.32
N PRO A 54 -19.45 -33.64 6.42
CA PRO A 54 -19.23 -34.56 5.31
C PRO A 54 -20.05 -34.17 4.08
N GLY A 55 -19.43 -34.21 2.90
CA GLY A 55 -20.10 -33.78 1.68
C GLY A 55 -19.25 -34.00 0.43
N SER A 56 -19.82 -33.63 -0.71
CA SER A 56 -19.13 -33.67 -2.00
C SER A 56 -19.61 -32.56 -2.92
N ILE A 57 -18.72 -32.03 -3.75
CA ILE A 57 -19.09 -31.18 -4.90
C ILE A 57 -18.88 -31.97 -6.20
N ALA A 58 -19.78 -31.77 -7.14
CA ALA A 58 -19.64 -32.23 -8.52
C ALA A 58 -19.41 -31.02 -9.44
N CYS A 59 -18.36 -31.08 -10.25
CA CYS A 59 -18.04 -30.08 -11.27
C CYS A 59 -17.82 -30.82 -12.59
N GLY A 60 -18.91 -31.05 -13.33
CA GLY A 60 -18.93 -32.00 -14.44
C GLY A 60 -18.47 -33.38 -13.97
N GLN A 61 -17.52 -33.97 -14.72
CA GLN A 61 -16.89 -35.25 -14.40
C GLN A 61 -16.05 -35.27 -13.10
N LEU A 62 -15.68 -34.11 -12.55
CA LEU A 62 -14.91 -34.04 -11.32
C LEU A 62 -15.81 -34.22 -10.11
N ARG A 63 -15.46 -35.17 -9.25
CA ARG A 63 -16.05 -35.32 -7.93
C ARG A 63 -15.00 -35.07 -6.84
N ILE A 64 -15.29 -34.13 -5.96
CA ILE A 64 -14.44 -33.79 -4.81
C ILE A 64 -15.24 -34.12 -3.56
N GLU A 65 -14.81 -35.13 -2.82
CA GLU A 65 -15.49 -35.61 -1.60
C GLU A 65 -14.65 -35.29 -0.36
N TRP A 66 -15.27 -34.86 0.73
CA TRP A 66 -14.59 -34.60 2.00
C TRP A 66 -15.42 -35.12 3.18
N ARG A 67 -14.72 -35.39 4.29
CA ARG A 67 -15.36 -35.71 5.58
C ARG A 67 -15.63 -34.47 6.42
N ALA A 68 -14.73 -33.51 6.35
CA ALA A 68 -14.86 -32.19 6.94
C ALA A 68 -13.93 -31.26 6.17
N ALA A 69 -14.35 -30.02 5.98
CA ALA A 69 -13.55 -29.02 5.31
C ALA A 69 -13.87 -27.63 5.85
N HIS A 70 -12.97 -26.69 5.60
CA HIS A 70 -13.27 -25.28 5.68
C HIS A 70 -13.45 -24.70 4.29
N VAL A 71 -14.33 -23.73 4.14
CA VAL A 71 -14.43 -22.93 2.92
C VAL A 71 -14.38 -21.44 3.26
N VAL A 72 -13.65 -20.69 2.44
CA VAL A 72 -13.71 -19.22 2.42
C VAL A 72 -14.36 -18.81 1.11
N VAL A 73 -15.38 -17.97 1.19
CA VAL A 73 -16.06 -17.40 0.02
C VAL A 73 -15.58 -15.96 -0.16
N GLY A 74 -15.27 -15.57 -1.40
CA GLY A 74 -15.04 -14.17 -1.75
C GLY A 74 -16.09 -13.65 -2.71
N HIS A 75 -16.57 -12.45 -2.43
CA HIS A 75 -17.79 -11.89 -3.01
C HIS A 75 -17.66 -10.40 -3.34
N ASP A 76 -18.58 -9.93 -4.19
CA ASP A 76 -18.89 -8.51 -4.42
C ASP A 76 -20.33 -8.27 -3.99
N GLY A 77 -20.54 -7.67 -2.82
CA GLY A 77 -21.87 -7.60 -2.21
C GLY A 77 -22.44 -9.01 -1.95
N PRO A 78 -23.63 -9.36 -2.46
CA PRO A 78 -24.19 -10.70 -2.29
C PRO A 78 -23.63 -11.73 -3.30
N ASP A 79 -22.89 -11.31 -4.32
CA ASP A 79 -22.45 -12.17 -5.41
C ASP A 79 -21.15 -12.89 -5.08
N ALA A 80 -21.22 -14.20 -4.81
CA ALA A 80 -20.05 -15.04 -4.61
C ALA A 80 -19.31 -15.26 -5.94
N LEU A 81 -18.04 -14.90 -5.96
CA LEU A 81 -17.22 -14.91 -7.17
C LEU A 81 -16.18 -16.05 -7.13
N TRP A 82 -15.71 -16.45 -5.94
CA TRP A 82 -14.81 -17.59 -5.77
C TRP A 82 -15.01 -18.28 -4.42
N ALA A 83 -14.55 -19.53 -4.33
CA ALA A 83 -14.48 -20.28 -3.08
C ALA A 83 -13.15 -21.02 -2.95
N ALA A 84 -12.58 -21.02 -1.74
CA ALA A 84 -11.35 -21.74 -1.38
C ALA A 84 -11.65 -22.80 -0.33
N LEU A 85 -11.54 -24.07 -0.71
CA LEU A 85 -11.81 -25.24 0.14
C LEU A 85 -10.51 -25.80 0.72
N PHE A 86 -10.50 -26.06 2.03
CA PHE A 86 -9.39 -26.63 2.79
C PHE A 86 -9.88 -27.88 3.54
N PRO A 87 -9.68 -29.08 3.00
CA PRO A 87 -10.11 -30.29 3.67
C PRO A 87 -9.31 -30.61 4.94
N SER A 88 -9.98 -31.06 5.99
CA SER A 88 -9.36 -31.44 7.28
C SER A 88 -8.74 -32.85 7.28
N GLY A 89 -8.84 -33.58 6.17
CA GLY A 89 -8.34 -34.94 6.00
C GLY A 89 -8.04 -35.26 4.54
N PRO A 90 -7.52 -36.45 4.22
CA PRO A 90 -7.11 -36.80 2.86
C PRO A 90 -8.33 -36.85 1.93
N VAL A 91 -8.51 -35.80 1.15
CA VAL A 91 -9.42 -35.78 0.01
C VAL A 91 -8.67 -36.28 -1.21
N ARG A 92 -9.30 -37.16 -1.99
CA ARG A 92 -8.72 -37.59 -3.26
C ARG A 92 -9.46 -36.94 -4.42
N LEU A 93 -8.69 -36.39 -5.36
CA LEU A 93 -9.19 -36.03 -6.69
C LEU A 93 -8.36 -36.80 -7.71
N ALA A 94 -9.01 -37.57 -8.57
CA ALA A 94 -8.34 -38.47 -9.52
C ALA A 94 -7.26 -39.38 -8.87
N GLY A 95 -7.51 -39.82 -7.62
CA GLY A 95 -6.59 -40.68 -6.86
C GLY A 95 -5.48 -39.97 -6.08
N GLU A 96 -5.26 -38.66 -6.32
CA GLU A 96 -4.20 -37.85 -5.68
C GLU A 96 -4.72 -37.14 -4.43
N ARG A 97 -3.88 -36.95 -3.42
CA ARG A 97 -4.31 -36.27 -2.19
C ARG A 97 -4.32 -34.76 -2.39
N VAL A 98 -5.42 -34.14 -2.00
CA VAL A 98 -5.65 -32.71 -2.16
C VAL A 98 -5.38 -31.98 -0.85
N ARG A 99 -4.67 -30.85 -0.96
CA ARG A 99 -4.40 -29.91 0.13
C ARG A 99 -5.38 -28.75 0.15
N SER A 100 -5.70 -28.22 -1.02
CA SER A 100 -6.72 -27.18 -1.18
C SER A 100 -7.32 -27.22 -2.58
N VAL A 101 -8.58 -26.80 -2.68
CA VAL A 101 -9.28 -26.59 -3.95
C VAL A 101 -9.66 -25.13 -4.04
N TRP A 102 -9.34 -24.53 -5.18
CA TRP A 102 -9.77 -23.20 -5.56
C TRP A 102 -10.83 -23.32 -6.65
N LEU A 103 -11.96 -22.63 -6.45
CA LEU A 103 -13.09 -22.61 -7.37
C LEU A 103 -13.33 -21.17 -7.84
N ARG A 104 -13.49 -21.00 -9.15
CA ARG A 104 -13.94 -19.75 -9.78
C ARG A 104 -15.17 -20.04 -10.62
N PHE A 105 -16.23 -19.27 -10.44
CA PHE A 105 -17.53 -19.56 -11.05
C PHE A 105 -18.36 -18.28 -11.18
N HIS A 106 -19.42 -18.36 -11.99
CA HIS A 106 -20.47 -17.35 -12.00
C HIS A 106 -21.32 -17.42 -10.72
N PRO A 107 -21.73 -16.30 -10.09
CA PRO A 107 -22.46 -16.32 -8.81
C PRO A 107 -23.66 -17.26 -8.74
N THR A 108 -24.41 -17.40 -9.84
CA THR A 108 -25.57 -18.30 -9.94
C THR A 108 -25.24 -19.79 -9.74
N ARG A 109 -23.96 -20.17 -9.84
CA ARG A 109 -23.51 -21.57 -9.69
C ARG A 109 -23.23 -21.96 -8.24
N LEU A 110 -23.23 -21.03 -7.29
CA LEU A 110 -22.84 -21.33 -5.91
C LEU A 110 -23.72 -22.42 -5.28
N GLY A 111 -25.04 -22.38 -5.51
CA GLY A 111 -25.97 -23.40 -4.99
C GLY A 111 -25.80 -24.78 -5.61
N GLU A 112 -25.26 -24.90 -6.82
CA GLU A 112 -24.90 -26.20 -7.41
C GLU A 112 -23.62 -26.76 -6.78
N LEU A 113 -22.66 -25.86 -6.50
CA LEU A 113 -21.37 -26.20 -5.91
C LEU A 113 -21.50 -26.52 -4.42
N PHE A 114 -22.36 -25.82 -3.68
CA PHE A 114 -22.60 -26.07 -2.26
C PHE A 114 -24.10 -26.29 -2.06
N PRO A 115 -24.61 -27.49 -2.40
CA PRO A 115 -26.05 -27.73 -2.42
C PRO A 115 -26.65 -27.82 -1.02
N PRO A 116 -27.98 -27.57 -0.91
CA PRO A 116 -28.72 -27.73 0.33
C PRO A 116 -28.53 -29.14 0.89
N GLY A 117 -28.08 -29.24 2.15
CA GLY A 117 -27.86 -30.51 2.85
C GLY A 117 -26.40 -30.80 3.24
N VAL A 118 -25.44 -30.00 2.77
CA VAL A 118 -24.11 -29.96 3.41
C VAL A 118 -24.26 -29.20 4.74
N ASP A 119 -23.99 -29.87 5.85
CA ASP A 119 -23.98 -29.22 7.16
C ASP A 119 -22.89 -28.14 7.18
N ALA A 120 -23.30 -26.87 7.15
CA ALA A 120 -22.39 -25.74 7.13
C ALA A 120 -22.66 -24.80 8.30
N THR A 121 -21.58 -24.40 8.96
CA THR A 121 -21.60 -23.50 10.13
C THR A 121 -20.53 -22.43 9.96
N ARG A 122 -20.87 -21.17 10.29
CA ARG A 122 -19.87 -20.10 10.29
C ARG A 122 -18.82 -20.34 11.38
N VAL A 123 -17.57 -20.08 11.06
CA VAL A 123 -16.43 -20.25 11.98
C VAL A 123 -16.14 -18.90 12.64
N SER A 124 -15.76 -18.93 13.92
CA SER A 124 -15.36 -17.73 14.66
C SER A 124 -13.98 -17.90 15.31
N GLY A 125 -13.41 -16.79 15.78
CA GLY A 125 -12.19 -16.81 16.58
C GLY A 125 -10.92 -17.13 15.77
N PRO A 126 -9.87 -17.68 16.41
CA PRO A 126 -8.58 -17.94 15.78
C PRO A 126 -8.68 -18.78 14.52
N GLU A 127 -9.51 -19.82 14.52
CA GLU A 127 -9.69 -20.72 13.39
C GLU A 127 -10.23 -20.01 12.14
N ALA A 128 -11.20 -19.10 12.33
CA ALA A 128 -11.72 -18.27 11.24
C ALA A 128 -10.63 -17.34 10.68
N ALA A 129 -9.86 -16.70 11.56
CA ALA A 129 -8.79 -15.80 11.16
C ALA A 129 -7.69 -16.51 10.33
N VAL A 130 -7.24 -17.68 10.77
CA VAL A 130 -6.24 -18.48 10.04
C VAL A 130 -6.77 -18.95 8.69
N THR A 131 -8.01 -19.44 8.68
CA THR A 131 -8.64 -19.94 7.45
C THR A 131 -8.86 -18.81 6.44
N LEU A 132 -9.30 -17.63 6.88
CA LEU A 132 -9.41 -16.44 6.05
C LEU A 132 -8.08 -16.07 5.39
N VAL A 133 -6.99 -16.06 6.17
CA VAL A 133 -5.66 -15.75 5.65
C VAL A 133 -5.24 -16.77 4.59
N ARG A 134 -5.50 -18.08 4.81
CA ARG A 134 -5.25 -19.12 3.80
C ARG A 134 -6.07 -18.88 2.54
N GLY A 135 -7.36 -18.56 2.66
CA GLY A 135 -8.25 -18.28 1.54
C GLY A 135 -7.78 -17.09 0.70
N ARG A 136 -7.49 -15.96 1.36
CA ARG A 136 -6.95 -14.76 0.71
C ARG A 136 -5.58 -14.98 0.09
N TRP A 137 -4.71 -15.74 0.74
CA TRP A 137 -3.39 -16.08 0.21
C TRP A 137 -3.52 -16.92 -1.06
N LEU A 138 -4.37 -17.95 -1.04
CA LEU A 138 -4.67 -18.75 -2.21
C LEU A 138 -5.25 -17.89 -3.33
N ALA A 139 -6.22 -17.01 -3.02
CA ALA A 139 -6.79 -16.08 -3.98
C ALA A 139 -5.72 -15.19 -4.63
N ALA A 140 -4.85 -14.56 -3.85
CA ALA A 140 -3.79 -13.68 -4.37
C ALA A 140 -2.78 -14.40 -5.28
N GLU A 141 -2.61 -15.72 -5.11
CA GLU A 141 -1.79 -16.55 -5.99
C GLU A 141 -2.53 -16.95 -7.27
N LYS A 142 -3.86 -17.17 -7.20
CA LYS A 142 -4.66 -17.65 -8.33
C LYS A 142 -5.20 -16.51 -9.21
N MET A 143 -5.36 -15.32 -8.65
CA MET A 143 -5.85 -14.12 -9.34
C MET A 143 -4.75 -13.41 -10.15
N ARG A 144 -4.00 -14.19 -10.95
CA ARG A 144 -2.90 -13.72 -11.81
C ARG A 144 -3.00 -14.25 -13.25
N GLY A 145 -4.18 -14.74 -13.66
CA GLY A 145 -4.43 -15.39 -14.95
C GLY A 145 -5.85 -15.16 -15.49
N SER A 146 -6.38 -16.13 -16.27
CA SER A 146 -7.69 -16.04 -16.94
C SER A 146 -8.83 -15.54 -16.04
N PHE A 147 -9.74 -14.71 -16.58
CA PHE A 147 -10.84 -14.03 -15.89
C PHE A 147 -10.44 -13.00 -14.83
N HIS A 148 -9.40 -12.21 -15.09
CA HIS A 148 -9.02 -11.05 -14.26
C HIS A 148 -8.51 -9.93 -15.17
N ARG A 149 -8.73 -8.67 -14.80
CA ARG A 149 -8.21 -7.50 -15.50
C ARG A 149 -7.77 -6.46 -14.48
N GLY A 150 -6.53 -5.98 -14.61
CA GLY A 150 -5.95 -5.02 -13.66
C GLY A 150 -5.87 -5.53 -12.22
N GLY A 151 -5.79 -6.85 -12.01
CA GLY A 151 -5.81 -7.47 -10.68
C GLY A 151 -7.20 -7.63 -10.05
N ALA A 152 -8.25 -7.12 -10.70
CA ALA A 152 -9.63 -7.34 -10.30
C ALA A 152 -10.20 -8.61 -10.98
N PRO A 153 -10.94 -9.46 -10.25
CA PRO A 153 -11.60 -10.62 -10.83
C PRO A 153 -12.71 -10.20 -11.79
N MET A 154 -12.79 -10.90 -12.92
CA MET A 154 -13.89 -10.81 -13.87
C MET A 154 -14.94 -11.88 -13.55
N VAL A 155 -16.21 -11.59 -13.83
CA VAL A 155 -17.29 -12.59 -13.76
C VAL A 155 -17.08 -13.63 -14.87
N PRO A 156 -16.88 -14.93 -14.55
CA PRO A 156 -16.78 -15.99 -15.57
C PRO A 156 -18.12 -16.20 -16.29
N PRO A 157 -18.13 -16.78 -17.50
CA PRO A 157 -19.36 -17.22 -18.14
C PRO A 157 -20.16 -18.17 -17.24
N SER A 158 -21.48 -18.09 -17.27
CA SER A 158 -22.37 -18.88 -16.39
C SER A 158 -22.27 -20.40 -16.57
N GLY A 159 -21.83 -20.86 -17.75
CA GLY A 159 -21.56 -22.28 -18.04
C GLY A 159 -20.19 -22.80 -17.60
N THR A 160 -19.33 -21.94 -17.06
CA THR A 160 -17.90 -22.24 -16.83
C THR A 160 -17.57 -22.26 -15.33
N VAL A 161 -16.85 -23.30 -14.90
CA VAL A 161 -16.23 -23.37 -13.57
C VAL A 161 -14.74 -23.67 -13.74
N VAL A 162 -13.88 -22.91 -13.07
CA VAL A 162 -12.46 -23.26 -12.94
C VAL A 162 -12.25 -24.01 -11.63
N VAL A 163 -11.61 -25.18 -11.73
CA VAL A 163 -11.21 -25.99 -10.59
C VAL A 163 -9.68 -26.09 -10.57
N ASP A 164 -9.05 -25.48 -9.58
CA ASP A 164 -7.60 -25.46 -9.41
C ASP A 164 -7.19 -26.07 -8.07
N VAL A 165 -6.39 -27.12 -8.14
CA VAL A 165 -6.17 -28.04 -7.04
C VAL A 165 -4.68 -28.11 -6.73
N ARG A 166 -4.36 -27.92 -5.45
CA ARG A 166 -3.03 -28.19 -4.90
C ARG A 166 -3.02 -29.60 -4.35
N THR A 167 -2.18 -30.46 -4.91
CA THR A 167 -1.95 -31.79 -4.34
C THR A 167 -0.94 -31.71 -3.19
N ILE A 168 -0.94 -32.71 -2.30
CA ILE A 168 0.06 -32.84 -1.23
C ILE A 168 1.43 -33.16 -1.83
N GLU A 169 1.47 -33.91 -2.92
CA GLU A 169 2.68 -34.41 -3.54
C GLU A 169 3.44 -33.34 -4.35
N GLY A 170 2.82 -32.18 -4.61
CA GLY A 170 3.43 -31.01 -5.25
C GLY A 170 2.78 -30.56 -6.57
N PRO A 171 2.36 -31.47 -7.46
CA PRO A 171 1.71 -31.07 -8.71
C PRO A 171 0.44 -30.24 -8.50
N ARG A 172 0.25 -29.25 -9.37
CA ARG A 172 -1.01 -28.51 -9.50
C ARG A 172 -1.88 -29.20 -10.56
N ARG A 173 -3.19 -29.26 -10.33
CA ARG A 173 -4.18 -29.71 -11.33
C ARG A 173 -5.13 -28.57 -11.59
N PHE A 174 -5.26 -28.19 -12.86
CA PHE A 174 -6.13 -27.12 -13.28
C PHE A 174 -7.11 -27.66 -14.32
N PHE A 175 -8.39 -27.44 -14.09
CA PHE A 175 -9.46 -27.87 -14.98
C PHE A 175 -10.35 -26.68 -15.33
N LEU A 176 -10.65 -26.55 -16.61
CA LEU A 176 -11.77 -25.75 -17.09
C LEU A 176 -12.96 -26.69 -17.27
N VAL A 177 -14.05 -26.42 -16.56
CA VAL A 177 -15.26 -27.25 -16.57
C VAL A 177 -16.34 -26.51 -17.33
N GLU A 178 -16.85 -27.12 -18.40
CA GLU A 178 -17.93 -26.61 -19.25
C GLU A 178 -18.97 -27.72 -19.44
N GLY A 179 -20.18 -27.51 -18.93
CA GLY A 179 -21.19 -28.57 -18.86
C GLY A 179 -20.71 -29.74 -17.99
N ASP A 180 -20.62 -30.94 -18.58
CA ASP A 180 -20.10 -32.14 -17.91
C ASP A 180 -18.59 -32.37 -18.15
N GLU A 181 -18.01 -31.68 -19.13
CA GLU A 181 -16.61 -31.90 -19.52
C GLU A 181 -15.65 -31.13 -18.61
N ALA A 182 -14.68 -31.84 -18.02
CA ALA A 182 -13.63 -31.24 -17.20
C ALA A 182 -12.27 -31.35 -17.92
N THR A 183 -11.89 -30.31 -18.65
CA THR A 183 -10.69 -30.31 -19.48
C THR A 183 -9.44 -30.00 -18.64
N PRO A 184 -8.47 -30.93 -18.50
CA PRO A 184 -7.23 -30.67 -17.78
C PRO A 184 -6.29 -29.79 -18.61
N HIS A 185 -5.68 -28.80 -17.97
CA HIS A 185 -4.65 -27.97 -18.61
C HIS A 185 -3.25 -28.42 -18.19
N ALA A 186 -2.58 -29.17 -19.08
CA ALA A 186 -1.26 -29.75 -18.83
C ALA A 186 -0.18 -28.71 -18.50
N ALA A 187 -0.29 -27.47 -18.96
CA ALA A 187 0.65 -26.39 -18.63
C ALA A 187 0.80 -26.14 -17.11
N PHE A 188 -0.21 -26.48 -16.32
CA PHE A 188 -0.18 -26.34 -14.86
C PHE A 188 0.41 -27.54 -14.14
N THR A 189 0.54 -28.70 -14.80
CA THR A 189 1.07 -29.92 -14.14
C THR A 189 2.58 -29.82 -13.89
N THR A 190 3.29 -29.01 -14.68
CA THR A 190 4.71 -28.69 -14.52
C THR A 190 4.97 -27.50 -13.60
N GLN A 191 3.93 -26.71 -13.27
CA GLN A 191 3.98 -25.63 -12.28
C GLN A 191 3.75 -26.19 -10.86
N ALA A 192 4.63 -27.10 -10.43
CA ALA A 192 4.59 -27.62 -9.07
C ALA A 192 4.84 -26.48 -8.08
N LEU A 193 4.01 -26.41 -7.04
CA LEU A 193 4.26 -25.48 -5.95
C LEU A 193 5.28 -26.11 -4.99
N PRO A 194 6.13 -25.30 -4.33
CA PRO A 194 7.07 -25.80 -3.35
C PRO A 194 6.37 -26.67 -2.31
N ARG A 195 6.98 -27.81 -1.97
CA ARG A 195 6.47 -28.61 -0.86
C ARG A 195 6.62 -27.82 0.43
N PRO A 196 5.61 -27.80 1.32
CA PRO A 196 5.71 -27.04 2.56
C PRO A 196 6.83 -27.57 3.44
N ASP A 197 7.73 -26.69 3.87
CA ASP A 197 8.82 -27.05 4.76
C ASP A 197 8.28 -27.53 6.12
N PRO A 198 8.55 -28.78 6.54
CA PRO A 198 8.04 -29.32 7.80
C PRO A 198 8.54 -28.58 9.03
N ILE A 199 7.73 -28.61 10.10
CA ILE A 199 8.14 -28.14 11.43
C ILE A 199 7.54 -29.03 12.53
N THR A 200 8.29 -29.23 13.62
CA THR A 200 7.81 -29.96 14.80
C THR A 200 6.88 -29.07 15.65
N ALA A 201 5.99 -29.68 16.43
CA ALA A 201 5.09 -28.94 17.31
C ALA A 201 5.85 -28.08 18.35
N SER A 202 6.96 -28.59 18.89
CA SER A 202 7.79 -27.84 19.85
C SER A 202 8.46 -26.62 19.20
N ALA A 203 9.01 -26.76 18.00
CA ALA A 203 9.61 -25.65 17.27
C ALA A 203 8.55 -24.63 16.82
N ALA A 204 7.36 -25.07 16.43
CA ALA A 204 6.23 -24.21 16.11
C ALA A 204 5.82 -23.33 17.30
N VAL A 205 5.63 -23.93 18.49
CA VAL A 205 5.28 -23.19 19.71
C VAL A 205 6.40 -22.24 20.12
N ALA A 206 7.67 -22.66 20.08
CA ALA A 206 8.80 -21.77 20.35
C ALA A 206 8.84 -20.56 19.39
N THR A 207 8.44 -20.76 18.14
CA THR A 207 8.33 -19.67 17.15
C THR A 207 7.20 -18.71 17.49
N LEU A 208 6.03 -19.21 17.94
CA LEU A 208 4.94 -18.38 18.45
C LEU A 208 5.39 -17.53 19.63
N GLU A 209 6.11 -18.09 20.60
CA GLU A 209 6.61 -17.34 21.76
C GLU A 209 7.56 -16.21 21.35
N ARG A 210 8.42 -16.44 20.36
CA ARG A 210 9.32 -15.40 19.82
C ARG A 210 8.53 -14.26 19.20
N VAL A 211 7.50 -14.55 18.40
CA VAL A 211 6.62 -13.53 17.81
C VAL A 211 5.84 -12.79 18.89
N ALA A 212 5.24 -13.53 19.82
CA ALA A 212 4.46 -13.00 20.92
C ALA A 212 5.30 -12.04 21.78
N SER A 213 6.51 -12.46 22.15
CA SER A 213 7.47 -11.66 22.93
C SER A 213 7.92 -10.42 22.18
N ALA A 214 8.23 -10.52 20.88
CA ALA A 214 8.66 -9.37 20.10
C ALA A 214 7.56 -8.29 19.99
N PHE A 215 6.31 -8.69 19.71
CA PHE A 215 5.18 -7.74 19.71
C PHE A 215 4.90 -7.21 21.10
N ALA A 216 4.91 -8.07 22.12
CA ALA A 216 4.74 -7.65 23.50
C ALA A 216 5.82 -6.68 23.92
N ALA A 217 7.06 -6.76 23.41
CA ALA A 217 8.15 -5.87 23.75
C ALA A 217 8.16 -4.56 22.98
N GLU A 218 7.93 -4.62 21.67
CA GLU A 218 8.31 -3.55 20.74
C GLU A 218 7.11 -2.90 20.03
N TYR A 219 5.95 -3.57 19.98
CA TYR A 219 4.81 -3.03 19.23
C TYR A 219 4.20 -1.82 19.93
N ALA A 220 4.41 -0.64 19.35
CA ALA A 220 4.01 0.65 19.91
C ALA A 220 2.55 1.02 19.61
N GLN A 221 1.94 0.43 18.58
CA GLN A 221 0.61 0.81 18.12
C GLN A 221 -0.55 0.11 18.85
N PHE A 222 -0.28 -0.74 19.86
CA PHE A 222 -1.35 -1.23 20.74
C PHE A 222 -2.15 -0.10 21.41
N ALA A 223 -1.55 1.08 21.60
CA ALA A 223 -2.24 2.27 22.08
C ALA A 223 -3.43 2.68 21.18
N LEU A 224 -3.38 2.32 19.88
CA LEU A 224 -4.46 2.55 18.91
C LEU A 224 -5.47 1.41 18.85
N ARG A 225 -5.24 0.33 19.63
CA ARG A 225 -6.03 -0.90 19.66
C ARG A 225 -6.28 -1.34 21.12
N PRO A 226 -6.88 -0.48 21.98
CA PRO A 226 -7.13 -0.80 23.38
C PRO A 226 -8.02 -2.03 23.58
N GLU A 227 -8.78 -2.43 22.56
CA GLU A 227 -9.59 -3.64 22.53
C GLU A 227 -8.77 -4.94 22.42
N VAL A 228 -7.46 -4.86 22.14
CA VAL A 228 -6.60 -6.03 21.91
C VAL A 228 -5.91 -6.48 23.18
N ASP A 229 -6.42 -7.55 23.77
CA ASP A 229 -5.70 -8.34 24.77
C ASP A 229 -4.71 -9.28 24.07
N TRP A 230 -3.46 -8.83 23.92
CA TRP A 230 -2.42 -9.56 23.22
C TRP A 230 -2.11 -10.92 23.84
N THR A 231 -2.02 -10.98 25.18
CA THR A 231 -1.73 -12.21 25.91
C THR A 231 -2.82 -13.25 25.70
N ARG A 232 -4.09 -12.87 25.89
CA ARG A 232 -5.23 -13.76 25.66
C ARG A 232 -5.30 -14.22 24.21
N ARG A 233 -4.96 -13.33 23.27
CA ARG A 233 -4.94 -13.67 21.86
C ARG A 233 -3.86 -14.71 21.53
N VAL A 234 -2.63 -14.52 22.00
CA VAL A 234 -1.55 -15.50 21.80
C VAL A 234 -1.95 -16.86 22.36
N GLU A 235 -2.55 -16.90 23.55
CA GLU A 235 -3.02 -18.16 24.15
C GLU A 235 -4.11 -18.83 23.30
N ALA A 236 -5.03 -18.06 22.71
CA ALA A 236 -6.06 -18.60 21.82
C ALA A 236 -5.49 -19.21 20.52
N PHE A 237 -4.31 -18.77 20.06
CA PHE A 237 -3.63 -19.30 18.86
C PHE A 237 -2.66 -20.45 19.17
N ARG A 238 -2.35 -20.71 20.44
CA ARG A 238 -1.42 -21.79 20.86
C ARG A 238 -1.86 -23.19 20.39
N PRO A 239 -3.14 -23.61 20.50
CA PRO A 239 -3.56 -24.94 20.04
C PRO A 239 -3.39 -25.13 18.52
N LEU A 240 -3.70 -24.09 17.73
CA LEU A 240 -3.51 -24.11 16.28
C LEU A 240 -2.02 -24.23 15.92
N THR A 241 -1.17 -23.54 16.67
CA THR A 241 0.30 -23.59 16.51
C THR A 241 0.86 -24.97 16.85
N GLN A 242 0.38 -25.63 17.93
CA GLN A 242 0.76 -27.01 18.27
C GLN A 242 0.34 -28.01 17.19
N ALA A 243 -0.77 -27.75 16.49
CA ALA A 243 -1.26 -28.57 15.39
C ALA A 243 -0.55 -28.31 14.05
N ALA A 244 0.21 -27.23 13.92
CA ALA A 244 0.94 -26.88 12.69
C ALA A 244 1.89 -28.00 12.26
N ARG A 245 1.99 -28.22 10.95
CA ARG A 245 2.84 -29.28 10.37
C ARG A 245 3.98 -28.74 9.53
N ASN A 246 3.86 -27.50 9.06
CA ASN A 246 4.81 -26.87 8.16
C ASN A 246 4.81 -25.34 8.33
N ARG A 247 5.74 -24.67 7.65
CA ARG A 247 5.90 -23.21 7.71
C ARG A 247 4.76 -22.43 7.06
N GLU A 248 4.04 -23.00 6.10
CA GLU A 248 2.84 -22.35 5.55
C GLU A 248 1.70 -22.30 6.57
N ASP A 249 1.54 -23.35 7.39
CA ASP A 249 0.60 -23.33 8.52
C ASP A 249 0.97 -22.22 9.49
N LEU A 250 2.23 -22.12 9.88
CA LEU A 250 2.70 -21.04 10.76
C LEU A 250 2.51 -19.66 10.16
N ALA A 251 2.81 -19.49 8.88
CA ALA A 251 2.62 -18.20 8.21
C ALA A 251 1.14 -17.78 8.27
N ALA A 252 0.21 -18.69 7.96
CA ALA A 252 -1.22 -18.41 8.05
C ALA A 252 -1.68 -18.16 9.50
N ILE A 253 -1.15 -18.91 10.46
CA ILE A 253 -1.41 -18.73 11.90
C ILE A 253 -0.97 -17.34 12.35
N PHE A 254 0.23 -16.90 11.98
CA PHE A 254 0.73 -15.58 12.33
C PHE A 254 -0.02 -14.48 11.59
N GLY A 255 -0.41 -14.68 10.34
CA GLY A 255 -1.28 -13.73 9.63
C GLY A 255 -2.62 -13.55 10.35
N GLY A 256 -3.21 -14.64 10.84
CA GLY A 256 -4.43 -14.61 11.64
C GLY A 256 -4.21 -13.98 13.03
N LEU A 257 -3.07 -14.25 13.66
CA LEU A 257 -2.69 -13.66 14.94
C LEU A 257 -2.56 -12.14 14.82
N LEU A 258 -1.99 -11.63 13.74
CA LEU A 258 -1.74 -10.20 13.55
C LEU A 258 -2.92 -9.43 12.95
N SER A 259 -3.91 -10.10 12.33
CA SER A 259 -4.99 -9.43 11.59
C SER A 259 -5.82 -8.43 12.40
N VAL A 260 -5.96 -8.67 13.71
CA VAL A 260 -6.67 -7.78 14.64
C VAL A 260 -5.98 -6.42 14.81
N LEU A 261 -4.67 -6.35 14.59
CA LEU A 261 -3.91 -5.12 14.75
C LEU A 261 -4.31 -4.09 13.68
N ARG A 262 -4.85 -4.54 12.54
CA ARG A 262 -5.25 -3.68 11.40
C ARG A 262 -4.14 -2.69 11.06
N ASP A 263 -2.93 -3.23 10.90
CA ASP A 263 -1.70 -2.50 10.67
C ASP A 263 -0.95 -3.16 9.51
N ASP A 264 -0.80 -2.41 8.42
CA ASP A 264 -0.22 -2.93 7.18
C ASP A 264 1.30 -3.12 7.27
N HIS A 265 1.97 -2.64 8.33
CA HIS A 265 3.38 -2.95 8.59
C HIS A 265 3.56 -4.20 9.47
N ALA A 266 2.49 -4.71 10.09
CA ALA A 266 2.49 -5.98 10.84
C ALA A 266 2.32 -7.18 9.88
N THR A 267 3.28 -7.34 8.97
CA THR A 267 3.19 -8.31 7.87
C THR A 267 3.83 -9.64 8.21
N VAL A 268 3.32 -10.71 7.60
CA VAL A 268 3.98 -12.02 7.57
C VAL A 268 4.44 -12.31 6.15
N ARG A 269 5.68 -12.79 6.00
CA ARG A 269 6.28 -13.19 4.73
C ARG A 269 6.81 -14.61 4.83
N LEU A 270 6.59 -15.42 3.79
CA LEU A 270 7.22 -16.73 3.62
C LEU A 270 7.95 -16.78 2.27
N GLY A 271 9.28 -16.92 2.30
CA GLY A 271 10.11 -16.72 1.12
C GLY A 271 9.96 -15.29 0.61
N GLU A 272 9.66 -15.11 -0.68
CA GLU A 272 9.42 -13.77 -1.26
C GLU A 272 7.97 -13.30 -1.16
N ARG A 273 7.08 -14.09 -0.54
CA ARG A 273 5.63 -13.87 -0.60
C ARG A 273 5.10 -13.30 0.71
N PHE A 274 4.49 -12.13 0.63
CA PHE A 274 3.71 -11.55 1.72
C PHE A 274 2.34 -12.19 1.81
N LEU A 275 1.89 -12.45 3.04
CA LEU A 275 0.55 -12.95 3.32
C LEU A 275 -0.42 -11.76 3.50
N PRO A 276 -1.64 -11.85 2.96
CA PRO A 276 -2.66 -10.82 3.11
C PRO A 276 -3.35 -10.88 4.49
N SER A 277 -2.64 -10.47 5.55
CA SER A 277 -3.11 -10.50 6.95
C SER A 277 -4.09 -9.38 7.30
N ALA A 278 -3.86 -8.17 6.78
CA ALA A 278 -4.76 -7.03 6.81
C ALA A 278 -4.81 -6.46 5.38
N ALA A 279 -6.00 -6.14 4.89
CA ALA A 279 -6.17 -5.49 3.60
C ALA A 279 -7.20 -4.39 3.78
N THR A 280 -6.73 -3.17 3.94
CA THR A 280 -7.56 -1.98 3.78
C THR A 280 -7.54 -1.63 2.30
N PRO A 281 -8.69 -1.67 1.59
CA PRO A 281 -8.74 -1.24 0.20
C PRO A 281 -8.24 0.20 0.08
N ARG A 282 -7.25 0.42 -0.80
CA ARG A 282 -6.69 1.73 -1.09
C ARG A 282 -6.89 2.03 -2.57
N PRO A 283 -8.00 2.68 -2.95
CA PRO A 283 -8.21 3.05 -4.34
C PRO A 283 -7.10 4.01 -4.76
N LEU A 284 -6.67 3.86 -6.02
CA LEU A 284 -5.81 4.86 -6.64
C LEU A 284 -6.69 6.07 -7.00
N ASN A 285 -6.28 7.28 -6.61
CA ASN A 285 -6.93 8.55 -6.97
C ASN A 285 -6.18 9.26 -8.12
N GLY A 286 -5.84 8.51 -9.17
CA GLY A 286 -5.11 9.03 -10.33
C GLY A 286 -5.20 8.13 -11.55
N SER A 287 -5.01 8.72 -12.72
CA SER A 287 -5.01 8.02 -14.01
C SER A 287 -3.79 8.43 -14.82
N PHE A 288 -2.79 7.57 -14.85
CA PHE A 288 -1.56 7.86 -15.59
C PHE A 288 -1.77 8.03 -17.11
N PRO A 289 -2.67 7.27 -17.78
CA PRO A 289 -3.00 7.56 -19.17
C PRO A 289 -3.65 8.94 -19.39
N ALA A 290 -4.33 9.49 -18.39
CA ALA A 290 -4.84 10.86 -18.45
C ALA A 290 -3.71 11.85 -18.19
N THR A 291 -2.81 11.56 -17.25
CA THR A 291 -1.58 12.33 -17.02
C THR A 291 -0.78 12.51 -18.30
N GLU A 292 -0.52 11.44 -19.06
CA GLU A 292 0.24 11.51 -20.31
C GLU A 292 -0.36 12.47 -21.35
N ARG A 293 -1.67 12.76 -21.29
CA ARG A 293 -2.34 13.69 -22.20
C ARG A 293 -2.14 15.16 -21.84
N GLU A 294 -1.83 15.47 -20.58
CA GLU A 294 -1.54 16.83 -20.11
C GLU A 294 -0.08 17.24 -20.33
N LEU A 295 0.78 16.28 -20.71
CA LEU A 295 2.21 16.50 -20.91
C LEU A 295 2.52 16.89 -22.37
N ALA A 296 3.48 17.78 -22.56
CA ALA A 296 3.89 18.30 -23.86
C ALA A 296 4.53 17.24 -24.77
N ALA A 297 5.09 16.19 -24.18
CA ALA A 297 5.78 15.12 -24.86
C ALA A 297 5.57 13.80 -24.12
N VAL A 298 5.97 12.70 -24.77
CA VAL A 298 6.04 11.40 -24.12
C VAL A 298 6.95 11.53 -22.90
N PRO A 299 6.47 11.22 -21.68
CA PRO A 299 7.26 11.41 -20.49
C PRO A 299 8.49 10.51 -20.47
N GLU A 300 9.59 11.06 -19.99
CA GLU A 300 10.82 10.32 -19.77
C GLU A 300 10.70 9.46 -18.51
N ARG A 301 11.26 8.25 -18.57
CA ARG A 301 11.19 7.26 -17.47
C ARG A 301 12.60 6.93 -17.02
N VAL A 302 12.86 7.09 -15.72
CA VAL A 302 14.12 6.65 -15.10
C VAL A 302 13.85 5.37 -14.31
N GLY A 303 14.13 4.24 -14.96
CA GLY A 303 13.79 2.92 -14.45
C GLY A 303 12.29 2.75 -14.24
N THR A 304 11.90 2.06 -13.17
CA THR A 304 10.50 1.86 -12.78
C THR A 304 10.03 2.84 -11.70
N THR A 305 10.88 3.79 -11.31
CA THR A 305 10.70 4.58 -10.09
C THR A 305 10.32 6.03 -10.36
N LEU A 306 10.80 6.62 -11.46
CA LEU A 306 10.56 8.02 -11.77
C LEU A 306 9.97 8.18 -13.17
N VAL A 307 9.08 9.16 -13.29
CA VAL A 307 8.60 9.68 -14.56
C VAL A 307 8.69 11.20 -14.47
N HIS A 308 9.20 11.86 -15.50
CA HIS A 308 9.19 13.32 -15.55
C HIS A 308 8.91 13.85 -16.95
N ALA A 309 8.40 15.08 -16.99
CA ALA A 309 8.05 15.78 -18.21
C ALA A 309 7.80 17.26 -17.94
N ARG A 310 7.37 17.98 -18.98
CA ARG A 310 6.78 19.31 -18.88
C ARG A 310 5.40 19.30 -19.51
N THR A 311 4.54 20.19 -19.04
CA THR A 311 3.31 20.58 -19.73
C THR A 311 3.62 21.54 -20.89
N LEU A 312 2.65 21.79 -21.77
CA LEU A 312 2.84 22.69 -22.92
C LEU A 312 3.18 24.13 -22.50
N ASP A 313 2.70 24.55 -21.34
CA ASP A 313 2.90 25.87 -20.76
C ASP A 313 4.10 25.94 -19.78
N GLY A 314 4.93 24.89 -19.75
CA GLY A 314 6.23 24.94 -19.07
C GLY A 314 6.23 24.58 -17.57
N ILE A 315 5.11 24.08 -17.03
CA ILE A 315 5.08 23.49 -15.67
C ILE A 315 5.81 22.14 -15.68
N GLY A 316 6.70 21.92 -14.73
CA GLY A 316 7.38 20.65 -14.52
C GLY A 316 6.45 19.60 -13.93
N TYR A 317 6.64 18.33 -14.31
CA TYR A 317 5.97 17.19 -13.69
C TYR A 317 7.01 16.15 -13.28
N LEU A 318 6.93 15.67 -12.04
CA LEU A 318 7.79 14.63 -11.49
C LEU A 318 6.93 13.62 -10.68
N LEU A 319 6.76 12.42 -11.19
CA LEU A 319 6.22 11.30 -10.44
C LEU A 319 7.35 10.52 -9.77
N ILE A 320 7.19 10.26 -8.47
CA ILE A 320 8.09 9.41 -7.69
C ILE A 320 7.28 8.20 -7.23
N ALA A 321 7.41 7.07 -7.91
CA ALA A 321 6.62 5.85 -7.67
C ALA A 321 7.10 5.01 -6.48
N SER A 322 8.36 5.18 -6.04
CA SER A 322 8.92 4.41 -4.94
C SER A 322 10.13 5.11 -4.33
N LEU A 323 10.34 4.89 -3.03
CA LEU A 323 11.54 5.26 -2.30
C LEU A 323 12.40 4.02 -1.96
N GLY A 324 12.20 2.91 -2.65
CA GLY A 324 12.84 1.62 -2.33
C GLY A 324 14.23 1.42 -2.93
N ASN A 325 14.65 2.26 -3.88
CA ASN A 325 15.93 2.13 -4.57
C ASN A 325 16.83 3.35 -4.26
N PRO A 326 18.06 3.17 -3.74
CA PRO A 326 18.96 4.27 -3.42
C PRO A 326 19.31 5.19 -4.61
N ASN A 327 19.25 4.67 -5.85
CA ASN A 327 19.49 5.47 -7.06
C ASN A 327 18.41 6.54 -7.32
N VAL A 328 17.31 6.53 -6.57
CA VAL A 328 16.26 7.56 -6.69
C VAL A 328 16.77 8.96 -6.36
N VAL A 329 17.70 9.11 -5.40
CA VAL A 329 18.22 10.43 -5.00
C VAL A 329 19.01 11.10 -6.12
N PRO A 330 20.08 10.48 -6.68
CA PRO A 330 20.80 11.10 -7.79
C PRO A 330 19.93 11.24 -9.05
N ALA A 331 18.96 10.34 -9.28
CA ALA A 331 18.04 10.46 -10.41
C ALA A 331 17.09 11.66 -10.26
N VAL A 332 16.51 11.89 -9.07
CA VAL A 332 15.71 13.10 -8.82
C VAL A 332 16.57 14.35 -8.94
N ASP A 333 17.82 14.33 -8.46
CA ASP A 333 18.74 15.47 -8.63
C ASP A 333 18.96 15.80 -10.12
N ALA A 334 19.22 14.79 -10.96
CA ALA A 334 19.39 14.98 -12.39
C ALA A 334 18.11 15.52 -13.05
N VAL A 335 16.94 15.01 -12.67
CA VAL A 335 15.65 15.51 -13.17
C VAL A 335 15.39 16.95 -12.74
N LEU A 336 15.73 17.32 -11.50
CA LEU A 336 15.56 18.70 -11.04
C LEU A 336 16.45 19.68 -11.81
N GLU A 337 17.65 19.28 -12.26
CA GLU A 337 18.45 20.12 -13.16
C GLU A 337 17.73 20.36 -14.50
N THR A 338 17.02 19.36 -15.03
CA THR A 338 16.27 19.50 -16.30
C THR A 338 14.93 20.22 -16.14
N LEU A 339 14.51 20.53 -14.92
CA LEU A 339 13.27 21.26 -14.61
C LEU A 339 13.56 22.62 -13.94
N ARG A 340 14.82 23.04 -13.85
CA ARG A 340 15.26 24.18 -13.05
C ARG A 340 14.66 25.53 -13.49
N ASP A 341 14.37 25.67 -14.77
CA ASP A 341 13.77 26.85 -15.42
C ASP A 341 12.23 26.80 -15.49
N THR A 342 11.60 25.77 -14.92
CA THR A 342 10.14 25.71 -14.85
C THR A 342 9.62 26.72 -13.82
N ARG A 343 8.55 27.43 -14.15
CA ARG A 343 7.86 28.40 -13.26
C ARG A 343 7.02 27.76 -12.15
N GLY A 344 7.05 26.43 -12.06
CA GLY A 344 6.29 25.66 -11.09
C GLY A 344 6.40 24.15 -11.36
N LEU A 345 6.18 23.34 -10.33
CA LEU A 345 6.39 21.90 -10.37
C LEU A 345 5.25 21.14 -9.71
N VAL A 346 4.79 20.07 -10.36
CA VAL A 346 3.94 19.05 -9.74
C VAL A 346 4.77 17.84 -9.34
N ILE A 347 4.74 17.46 -8.06
CA ILE A 347 5.31 16.21 -7.55
C ILE A 347 4.19 15.21 -7.28
N ASP A 348 4.15 14.10 -8.02
CA ASP A 348 3.09 13.09 -7.89
C ASP A 348 3.54 11.91 -7.03
N LEU A 349 2.96 11.79 -5.84
CA LEU A 349 3.20 10.72 -4.86
C LEU A 349 2.02 9.74 -4.74
N ARG A 350 0.97 9.88 -5.56
CA ARG A 350 -0.25 9.06 -5.47
C ARG A 350 0.00 7.57 -5.73
N TYR A 351 1.12 7.24 -6.38
CA TYR A 351 1.55 5.88 -6.70
C TYR A 351 2.59 5.32 -5.72
N ASN A 352 3.01 6.10 -4.72
CA ASN A 352 4.18 5.80 -3.90
C ASN A 352 3.85 5.05 -2.60
N GLY A 353 4.17 3.75 -2.56
CA GLY A 353 4.01 2.92 -1.36
C GLY A 353 5.10 3.07 -0.29
N GLY A 354 6.05 3.98 -0.48
CA GLY A 354 7.16 4.24 0.43
C GLY A 354 8.47 3.53 0.05
N GLY A 355 9.28 3.23 1.06
CA GLY A 355 10.65 2.72 0.93
C GLY A 355 11.54 3.23 2.07
N ASP A 356 12.75 3.69 1.76
CA ASP A 356 13.67 4.25 2.75
C ASP A 356 13.43 5.75 2.95
N GLU A 357 13.02 6.11 4.16
CA GLU A 357 12.80 7.49 4.60
C GLU A 357 14.05 8.38 4.51
N ARG A 358 15.25 7.80 4.62
CA ARG A 358 16.51 8.56 4.48
C ARG A 358 16.67 9.12 3.07
N LEU A 359 16.18 8.38 2.07
CA LEU A 359 16.15 8.83 0.68
C LEU A 359 15.12 9.95 0.51
N ALA A 360 13.93 9.81 1.13
CA ALA A 360 12.92 10.87 1.16
C ALA A 360 13.47 12.18 1.76
N ARG A 361 14.13 12.12 2.93
CA ARG A 361 14.78 13.29 3.54
C ARG A 361 15.82 13.93 2.62
N SER A 362 16.60 13.10 1.92
CA SER A 362 17.63 13.59 1.00
C SER A 362 17.01 14.33 -0.19
N ILE A 363 15.89 13.83 -0.72
CA ILE A 363 15.14 14.51 -1.79
C ILE A 363 14.49 15.79 -1.25
N ALA A 364 13.80 15.74 -0.10
CA ALA A 364 13.14 16.89 0.51
C ALA A 364 14.09 18.07 0.75
N GLY A 365 15.37 17.80 1.04
CA GLY A 365 16.39 18.84 1.21
C GLY A 365 16.57 19.77 -0.02
N ARG A 366 16.14 19.36 -1.22
CA ARG A 366 16.13 20.23 -2.42
C ARG A 366 15.04 21.31 -2.41
N PHE A 367 14.10 21.25 -1.48
CA PHE A 367 12.95 22.17 -1.39
C PHE A 367 12.95 22.99 -0.08
N LEU A 368 13.77 22.63 0.90
CA LEU A 368 13.76 23.26 2.23
C LEU A 368 14.75 24.43 2.31
N ALA A 369 14.31 25.58 2.80
CA ALA A 369 15.19 26.74 3.04
C ALA A 369 16.06 26.61 4.30
N GLU A 370 15.55 25.94 5.33
CA GLU A 370 16.21 25.73 6.63
C GLU A 370 15.73 24.43 7.29
N PRO A 371 16.41 23.94 8.35
CA PRO A 371 15.99 22.74 9.06
C PRO A 371 14.57 22.82 9.63
N ARG A 372 13.84 21.70 9.57
CA ARG A 372 12.44 21.59 9.99
C ARG A 372 12.19 20.29 10.73
N VAL A 373 11.29 20.35 11.73
CA VAL A 373 10.69 19.17 12.35
C VAL A 373 9.43 18.83 11.58
N TYR A 374 9.39 17.69 10.89
CA TYR A 374 8.26 17.30 10.04
C TYR A 374 7.36 16.24 10.68
N SER A 375 7.78 15.63 11.78
CA SER A 375 7.06 14.56 12.46
C SER A 375 7.66 14.29 13.84
N HIS A 376 6.91 13.60 14.69
CA HIS A 376 7.42 12.98 15.91
C HIS A 376 7.10 11.50 15.91
N HIS A 377 7.82 10.72 16.71
CA HIS A 377 7.42 9.33 16.96
C HIS A 377 7.57 8.99 18.44
N ARG A 378 6.85 7.96 18.87
CA ARG A 378 7.03 7.35 20.19
C ARG A 378 7.34 5.87 20.05
N VAL A 379 8.14 5.34 20.97
CA VAL A 379 8.49 3.92 21.03
C VAL A 379 8.07 3.29 22.35
N ARG A 380 7.95 1.97 22.39
CA ARG A 380 7.77 1.22 23.64
C ARG A 380 9.02 1.39 24.52
N LEU A 381 8.81 1.74 25.79
CA LEU A 381 9.91 1.86 26.75
C LEU A 381 10.25 0.54 27.44
N ASP A 382 9.24 -0.29 27.68
CA ASP A 382 9.39 -1.52 28.46
C ASP A 382 8.44 -2.62 27.95
N PRO A 383 8.87 -3.90 27.91
CA PRO A 383 8.03 -5.01 27.46
C PRO A 383 6.82 -5.34 28.34
N THR A 384 6.84 -4.97 29.62
CA THR A 384 5.80 -5.29 30.60
C THR A 384 4.76 -4.19 30.77
N SER A 385 5.00 -3.01 30.20
CA SER A 385 4.06 -1.88 30.25
C SER A 385 3.67 -1.38 28.85
N MET A 386 2.44 -0.87 28.74
CA MET A 386 1.95 -0.20 27.53
C MET A 386 2.46 1.25 27.39
N ARG A 387 3.46 1.64 28.21
CA ARG A 387 3.98 3.01 28.22
C ARG A 387 4.83 3.28 26.99
N LEU A 388 4.58 4.43 26.40
CA LEU A 388 5.36 4.97 25.29
C LEU A 388 6.32 6.04 25.81
N SER A 389 7.40 6.27 25.05
CA SER A 389 8.32 7.39 25.29
C SER A 389 7.63 8.74 25.15
N ASP A 390 8.30 9.80 25.63
CA ASP A 390 7.99 11.15 25.16
C ASP A 390 8.17 11.24 23.63
N PRO A 391 7.48 12.17 22.95
CA PRO A 391 7.66 12.38 21.51
C PRO A 391 9.13 12.67 21.15
N ILE A 392 9.66 11.91 20.20
CA ILE A 392 11.00 12.11 19.63
C ILE A 392 10.84 12.81 18.29
N ALA A 393 11.37 14.03 18.18
CA ALA A 393 11.33 14.84 16.97
C ALA A 393 12.10 14.19 15.82
N ARG A 394 11.54 14.29 14.61
CA ARG A 394 12.16 13.86 13.36
C ARG A 394 12.37 15.08 12.48
N THR A 395 13.61 15.26 12.01
CA THR A 395 14.04 16.47 11.30
C THR A 395 14.50 16.19 9.88
N CYS A 396 14.38 17.21 9.04
CA CYS A 396 14.91 17.28 7.69
C CYS A 396 15.61 18.63 7.50
N SER A 397 16.58 18.69 6.59
CA SER A 397 17.43 19.86 6.39
C SER A 397 17.66 20.12 4.91
N PRO A 398 17.95 21.38 4.53
CA PRO A 398 18.36 21.74 3.17
C PRO A 398 19.55 20.92 2.69
N ARG A 399 19.61 20.65 1.37
CA ARG A 399 20.72 19.94 0.74
C ARG A 399 21.02 20.51 -0.66
N GLY A 400 22.31 20.50 -1.01
CA GLY A 400 22.79 20.74 -2.37
C GLY A 400 23.22 22.19 -2.61
N PRO A 401 23.87 22.47 -3.76
CA PRO A 401 24.34 23.82 -4.10
C PRO A 401 23.21 24.77 -4.49
N TRP A 402 22.02 24.24 -4.81
CA TRP A 402 20.82 25.02 -5.08
C TRP A 402 19.57 24.23 -4.66
N ARG A 403 18.45 24.95 -4.55
CA ARG A 403 17.14 24.45 -4.16
C ARG A 403 16.07 24.91 -5.14
N TYR A 404 15.08 24.08 -5.38
CA TYR A 404 13.89 24.48 -6.12
C TYR A 404 13.03 25.35 -5.19
N SER A 405 12.67 26.55 -5.64
CA SER A 405 11.96 27.56 -4.85
C SER A 405 10.71 28.10 -5.51
N GLU A 406 10.46 27.76 -6.77
CA GLU A 406 9.21 28.09 -7.47
C GLU A 406 8.04 27.30 -6.85
N PRO A 407 6.78 27.69 -7.10
CA PRO A 407 5.62 27.00 -6.56
C PRO A 407 5.59 25.50 -6.86
N VAL A 408 5.32 24.68 -5.84
CA VAL A 408 5.25 23.22 -5.93
C VAL A 408 3.90 22.73 -5.44
N VAL A 409 3.22 21.93 -6.26
CA VAL A 409 2.02 21.18 -5.84
C VAL A 409 2.36 19.70 -5.70
N VAL A 410 2.10 19.12 -4.52
CA VAL A 410 2.36 17.70 -4.24
C VAL A 410 1.05 16.92 -4.25
N LEU A 411 0.89 16.02 -5.22
CA LEU A 411 -0.29 15.18 -5.32
C LEU A 411 -0.16 13.97 -4.38
N ILE A 412 -1.11 13.83 -3.46
CA ILE A 412 -1.17 12.72 -2.50
C ILE A 412 -2.52 11.99 -2.55
N GLY A 413 -2.56 10.77 -2.02
CA GLY A 413 -3.78 9.99 -1.97
C GLY A 413 -3.70 8.69 -1.19
N PRO A 414 -4.76 7.86 -1.23
CA PRO A 414 -4.91 6.72 -0.32
C PRO A 414 -3.82 5.64 -0.48
N ARG A 415 -3.05 5.67 -1.58
CA ARG A 415 -1.91 4.78 -1.84
C ARG A 415 -0.56 5.36 -1.46
N THR A 416 -0.46 6.68 -1.23
CA THR A 416 0.72 7.31 -0.63
C THR A 416 0.89 6.74 0.78
N MET A 417 1.95 5.98 1.02
CA MET A 417 2.08 5.16 2.24
C MET A 417 3.50 5.14 2.81
N SER A 418 3.63 4.92 4.12
CA SER A 418 4.92 4.72 4.80
C SER A 418 5.86 5.92 4.61
N SER A 419 7.11 5.70 4.20
CA SER A 419 8.09 6.77 3.97
C SER A 419 7.62 7.82 2.96
N ALA A 420 6.65 7.53 2.09
CA ALA A 420 6.06 8.53 1.20
C ALA A 420 5.13 9.52 1.95
N GLU A 421 4.48 9.08 3.03
CA GLU A 421 3.71 9.96 3.93
C GLU A 421 4.66 10.86 4.71
N SER A 422 5.79 10.30 5.19
CA SER A 422 6.86 11.10 5.78
C SER A 422 7.44 12.10 4.78
N PHE A 423 7.58 11.72 3.51
CA PHE A 423 8.06 12.61 2.46
C PHE A 423 7.10 13.77 2.21
N ALA A 424 5.78 13.50 2.12
CA ALA A 424 4.76 14.54 2.01
C ALA A 424 4.86 15.52 3.20
N LEU A 425 4.96 15.02 4.43
CA LEU A 425 5.15 15.86 5.62
C LEU A 425 6.43 16.69 5.59
N MET A 426 7.52 16.19 4.98
CA MET A 426 8.76 16.95 4.82
C MET A 426 8.61 18.08 3.81
N LEU A 427 7.97 17.81 2.66
CA LEU A 427 7.75 18.79 1.60
C LEU A 427 6.82 19.91 2.09
N ASP A 428 5.78 19.55 2.84
CA ASP A 428 4.84 20.46 3.51
C ASP A 428 5.51 21.48 4.46
N GLN A 429 6.78 21.25 4.85
CA GLN A 429 7.52 22.23 5.66
C GLN A 429 8.12 23.39 4.85
N ALA A 430 8.03 23.37 3.52
CA ALA A 430 8.48 24.44 2.65
C ALA A 430 7.30 25.36 2.28
N SER A 431 7.48 26.67 2.43
CA SER A 431 6.40 27.66 2.28
C SER A 431 5.84 27.82 0.86
N HIS A 432 6.57 27.35 -0.15
CA HIS A 432 6.15 27.37 -1.56
C HIS A 432 5.57 26.02 -2.01
N VAL A 433 5.38 25.08 -1.09
CA VAL A 433 4.78 23.77 -1.35
C VAL A 433 3.32 23.78 -0.88
N THR A 434 2.43 23.22 -1.69
CA THR A 434 1.04 22.94 -1.29
C THR A 434 0.68 21.49 -1.63
N THR A 435 0.18 20.75 -0.64
CA THR A 435 -0.29 19.38 -0.83
C THR A 435 -1.75 19.35 -1.33
N TYR A 436 -2.03 18.51 -2.33
CA TYR A 436 -3.32 18.48 -3.03
C TYR A 436 -3.80 17.04 -3.24
N GLY A 437 -5.09 16.76 -3.00
CA GLY A 437 -5.69 15.47 -3.29
C GLY A 437 -6.47 14.88 -2.12
N ALA A 438 -6.15 13.66 -1.71
CA ALA A 438 -6.90 12.94 -0.67
C ALA A 438 -5.99 12.51 0.49
N PRO A 439 -6.57 12.21 1.68
CA PRO A 439 -5.79 11.68 2.80
C PRO A 439 -4.96 10.45 2.41
N THR A 440 -3.75 10.38 2.96
CA THR A 440 -2.83 9.28 2.69
C THR A 440 -3.24 7.97 3.39
N ALA A 441 -2.44 6.92 3.19
CA ALA A 441 -2.72 5.58 3.67
C ALA A 441 -2.86 5.43 5.20
N GLY A 442 -2.28 6.35 5.97
CA GLY A 442 -2.25 6.28 7.43
C GLY A 442 -1.50 5.06 7.93
N SER A 443 -0.34 4.74 7.37
CA SER A 443 0.42 3.55 7.75
C SER A 443 1.92 3.79 7.74
N SER A 444 2.45 4.14 8.90
CA SER A 444 3.88 4.19 9.23
C SER A 444 4.20 3.17 10.32
N GLY A 445 5.42 2.66 10.41
CA GLY A 445 5.69 1.60 11.39
C GLY A 445 7.12 1.36 11.83
N ASN A 446 8.13 1.83 11.09
CA ASN A 446 9.55 1.47 11.28
C ASN A 446 9.70 -0.03 11.65
N PRO A 447 9.19 -0.91 10.77
CA PRO A 447 9.13 -2.33 11.07
C PRO A 447 10.53 -2.92 11.20
N ARG A 448 10.72 -3.76 12.21
CA ARG A 448 11.87 -4.66 12.29
C ARG A 448 11.48 -6.03 11.76
N ALA A 449 12.26 -6.55 10.83
CA ALA A 449 12.14 -7.93 10.39
C ALA A 449 12.59 -8.88 11.52
N LEU A 450 11.67 -9.73 11.97
CA LEU A 450 11.95 -10.86 12.85
C LEU A 450 12.09 -12.12 12.00
N GLU A 451 13.33 -12.56 11.80
CA GLU A 451 13.66 -13.78 11.05
C GLU A 451 13.39 -15.02 11.91
N LEU A 452 12.50 -15.90 11.43
CA LEU A 452 12.03 -17.09 12.15
C LEU A 452 12.56 -18.41 11.55
N GLY A 453 13.32 -18.33 10.45
CA GLY A 453 13.99 -19.45 9.80
C GLY A 453 13.14 -20.16 8.74
N GLY A 454 13.79 -20.73 7.73
CA GLY A 454 13.14 -21.33 6.55
C GLY A 454 12.24 -20.35 5.80
N GLY A 455 12.76 -19.13 5.60
CA GLY A 455 12.08 -18.06 4.85
C GLY A 455 10.90 -17.40 5.54
N LEU A 456 10.52 -17.82 6.76
CA LEU A 456 9.42 -17.19 7.52
C LEU A 456 9.92 -15.94 8.23
N VAL A 457 9.27 -14.81 7.97
CA VAL A 457 9.61 -13.50 8.53
C VAL A 457 8.34 -12.80 8.98
N VAL A 458 8.40 -12.19 10.16
CA VAL A 458 7.33 -11.33 10.68
C VAL A 458 7.88 -9.94 10.89
N ASN A 459 7.22 -8.92 10.36
CA ASN A 459 7.59 -7.53 10.60
C ASN A 459 6.90 -7.03 11.87
N VAL A 460 7.67 -6.44 12.77
CA VAL A 460 7.20 -5.85 14.03
C VAL A 460 7.30 -4.33 13.93
N PRO A 461 6.19 -3.60 13.78
CA PRO A 461 6.18 -2.13 13.80
C PRO A 461 6.57 -1.61 15.19
N ARG A 462 7.60 -0.77 15.27
CA ARG A 462 8.23 -0.41 16.55
C ARG A 462 7.92 0.98 17.06
N TRP A 463 7.27 1.80 16.24
CA TRP A 463 6.92 3.16 16.62
C TRP A 463 5.43 3.46 16.42
N LEU A 464 4.98 4.47 17.15
CA LEU A 464 3.75 5.20 16.89
C LEU A 464 4.16 6.52 16.25
N ASP A 465 3.86 6.67 14.97
CA ASP A 465 4.19 7.88 14.21
C ASP A 465 3.13 8.97 14.46
N LEU A 466 3.60 10.19 14.61
CA LEU A 466 2.79 11.37 14.91
C LEU A 466 3.06 12.44 13.84
N ARG A 467 1.99 13.09 13.39
CA ARG A 467 2.07 14.32 12.60
C ARG A 467 2.69 15.46 13.43
N PRO A 468 3.10 16.58 12.82
CA PRO A 468 3.61 17.75 13.54
C PRO A 468 2.70 18.25 14.67
N ASP A 469 1.39 18.16 14.50
CA ASP A 469 0.36 18.52 15.49
C ASP A 469 0.23 17.53 16.67
N GLY A 470 1.02 16.45 16.67
CA GLY A 470 1.01 15.42 17.72
C GLY A 470 -0.07 14.34 17.54
N VAL A 471 -0.91 14.42 16.50
CA VAL A 471 -1.94 13.42 16.21
C VAL A 471 -1.30 12.17 15.59
N PRO A 472 -1.69 10.94 16.00
CA PRO A 472 -1.23 9.73 15.35
C PRO A 472 -1.51 9.70 13.85
N LEU A 473 -0.47 9.44 13.06
CA LEU A 473 -0.58 9.27 11.61
C LEU A 473 -1.31 7.96 11.29
N ASN A 474 -1.01 6.90 12.03
CA ASN A 474 -1.58 5.57 11.80
C ASN A 474 -3.12 5.56 11.93
N GLY A 475 -3.80 5.09 10.88
CA GLY A 475 -5.25 5.04 10.76
C GLY A 475 -5.92 6.36 10.34
N ARG A 476 -5.15 7.45 10.13
CA ARG A 476 -5.67 8.76 9.70
C ARG A 476 -5.03 9.26 8.41
N GLY A 477 -3.72 9.08 8.28
CA GLY A 477 -2.94 9.63 7.18
C GLY A 477 -2.56 11.10 7.38
N VAL A 478 -1.82 11.61 6.40
CA VAL A 478 -1.56 13.02 6.15
C VAL A 478 -2.77 13.57 5.40
N GLU A 479 -3.28 14.70 5.89
CA GLU A 479 -4.38 15.42 5.24
C GLU A 479 -3.77 16.46 4.31
N PRO A 480 -4.22 16.58 3.04
CA PRO A 480 -3.71 17.59 2.14
C PRO A 480 -4.20 18.99 2.55
N ASP A 481 -3.43 20.02 2.21
CA ASP A 481 -3.83 21.43 2.36
C ASP A 481 -5.11 21.72 1.57
N VAL A 482 -5.19 21.14 0.36
CA VAL A 482 -6.36 21.25 -0.50
C VAL A 482 -6.95 19.87 -0.80
N ILE A 483 -8.14 19.63 -0.25
CA ILE A 483 -8.87 18.37 -0.41
C ILE A 483 -9.56 18.32 -1.78
N MET A 484 -9.27 17.26 -2.54
CA MET A 484 -9.90 16.87 -3.79
C MET A 484 -10.10 15.35 -3.81
N MET A 485 -11.34 14.92 -3.59
CA MET A 485 -11.73 13.50 -3.51
C MET A 485 -12.85 13.15 -4.51
N PRO A 486 -12.53 13.07 -5.82
CA PRO A 486 -13.49 12.60 -6.81
C PRO A 486 -13.88 11.13 -6.56
N GLU A 487 -15.11 10.78 -6.94
CA GLU A 487 -15.54 9.38 -6.97
C GLU A 487 -14.64 8.54 -7.89
N PRO A 488 -14.40 7.24 -7.60
CA PRO A 488 -13.52 6.38 -8.39
C PRO A 488 -13.82 6.37 -9.90
N ARG A 489 -15.10 6.51 -10.29
CA ARG A 489 -15.55 6.57 -11.69
C ARG A 489 -15.10 7.82 -12.45
N ALA A 490 -14.66 8.87 -11.75
CA ALA A 490 -14.17 10.10 -12.37
C ALA A 490 -12.77 9.93 -12.98
N PHE A 491 -12.05 8.89 -12.55
CA PHE A 491 -10.78 8.49 -13.12
C PHE A 491 -11.04 7.58 -14.33
N THR A 492 -10.76 8.10 -15.51
CA THR A 492 -10.82 7.33 -16.76
C THR A 492 -9.48 7.44 -17.47
N GLU A 493 -9.27 6.72 -18.56
CA GLU A 493 -8.06 6.92 -19.36
C GLU A 493 -7.89 8.39 -19.77
N ARG A 494 -8.98 9.16 -19.93
CA ARG A 494 -8.98 10.55 -20.41
C ARG A 494 -9.19 11.60 -19.33
N SER A 495 -9.39 11.21 -18.07
CA SER A 495 -9.74 12.14 -17.00
C SER A 495 -9.04 11.77 -15.71
N ASP A 496 -8.29 12.74 -15.16
CA ASP A 496 -7.73 12.71 -13.81
C ASP A 496 -8.03 14.07 -13.15
N PRO A 497 -9.14 14.18 -12.40
CA PRO A 497 -9.53 15.46 -11.80
C PRO A 497 -8.54 15.96 -10.74
N VAL A 498 -7.79 15.05 -10.09
CA VAL A 498 -6.79 15.43 -9.08
C VAL A 498 -5.59 16.07 -9.76
N LEU A 499 -5.11 15.51 -10.87
CA LEU A 499 -4.04 16.12 -11.66
C LEU A 499 -4.48 17.46 -12.27
N ALA A 500 -5.67 17.50 -12.90
CA ALA A 500 -6.17 18.72 -13.52
C ALA A 500 -6.30 19.87 -12.50
N GLY A 501 -6.82 19.58 -11.31
CA GLY A 501 -6.90 20.54 -10.21
C GLY A 501 -5.52 20.97 -9.69
N GLY A 502 -4.58 20.03 -9.51
CA GLY A 502 -3.22 20.36 -9.10
C GLY A 502 -2.44 21.18 -10.12
N LEU A 503 -2.62 20.91 -11.42
CA LEU A 503 -2.05 21.72 -12.50
C LEU A 503 -2.67 23.12 -12.56
N ALA A 504 -3.98 23.26 -12.33
CA ALA A 504 -4.61 24.57 -12.23
C ALA A 504 -4.05 25.37 -11.05
N LEU A 505 -3.93 24.73 -9.88
CA LEU A 505 -3.40 25.37 -8.67
C LEU A 505 -1.95 25.83 -8.83
N VAL A 506 -1.06 24.99 -9.36
CA VAL A 506 0.35 25.40 -9.54
C VAL A 506 0.50 26.55 -10.54
N ARG A 507 -0.38 26.63 -11.55
CA ARG A 507 -0.42 27.75 -12.51
C ARG A 507 -0.89 29.03 -11.86
N GLU A 508 -1.91 28.97 -11.01
CA GLU A 508 -2.39 30.11 -10.21
C GLU A 508 -1.27 30.64 -9.32
N LEU A 509 -0.63 29.76 -8.54
CA LEU A 509 0.48 30.12 -7.66
C LEU A 509 1.69 30.69 -8.44
N ALA A 510 1.97 30.17 -9.63
CA ALA A 510 3.04 30.69 -10.50
C ALA A 510 2.72 32.08 -11.05
N LEU A 511 1.45 32.37 -11.37
CA LEU A 511 1.03 33.71 -11.80
C LEU A 511 1.13 34.72 -10.65
N ASP A 512 0.74 34.32 -9.44
CA ASP A 512 0.84 35.17 -8.25
C ASP A 512 2.30 35.46 -7.87
N ALA A 513 3.20 34.49 -8.09
CA ALA A 513 4.64 34.68 -7.87
C ALA A 513 5.29 35.63 -8.91
N ASP A 514 4.74 35.66 -10.14
CA ASP A 514 5.18 36.56 -11.21
C ASP A 514 4.56 37.97 -11.10
N ALA A 515 3.51 38.15 -10.28
CA ALA A 515 2.88 39.45 -10.06
C ALA A 515 3.78 40.34 -9.19
N ASP A 516 4.14 41.52 -9.69
CA ASP A 516 4.98 42.49 -8.98
C ASP A 516 4.31 42.88 -7.65
N PRO A 517 4.93 42.59 -6.48
CA PRO A 517 4.37 42.96 -5.18
C PRO A 517 4.31 44.49 -4.97
N ASP A 518 5.00 45.26 -5.80
CA ASP A 518 5.03 46.74 -5.78
C ASP A 518 4.13 47.36 -6.88
N ALA A 519 3.33 46.56 -7.61
CA ALA A 519 2.36 47.10 -8.56
C ALA A 519 1.22 47.82 -7.80
N ASP A 520 1.27 49.14 -7.79
CA ASP A 520 0.27 50.05 -7.25
C ASP A 520 -1.13 49.72 -7.85
N PRO A 521 -2.14 49.38 -7.02
CA PRO A 521 -3.49 49.12 -7.51
C PRO A 521 -4.17 50.37 -8.13
N ASP A 522 -3.59 51.56 -7.95
CA ASP A 522 -4.15 52.83 -8.40
C ASP A 522 -3.59 53.31 -9.76
N THR A 523 -3.35 52.40 -10.71
CA THR A 523 -3.35 52.81 -12.14
C THR A 523 -4.76 52.75 -12.68
N ASP A 524 -5.59 53.64 -12.16
CA ASP A 524 -6.89 53.98 -12.73
C ASP A 524 -6.68 54.40 -14.19
N THR A 525 -7.37 53.70 -15.09
CA THR A 525 -7.61 54.17 -16.44
C THR A 525 -8.48 55.42 -16.36
N ASP A 526 -7.87 56.58 -16.13
CA ASP A 526 -8.47 57.88 -16.36
C ASP A 526 -8.67 58.05 -17.87
N THR A 527 -9.76 57.47 -18.37
CA THR A 527 -10.42 57.95 -19.58
C THR A 527 -11.46 58.96 -19.13
N ASP A 528 -11.03 60.14 -18.69
CA ASP A 528 -11.93 61.27 -18.61
C ASP A 528 -11.90 62.06 -19.92
N PRO A 529 -13.07 62.43 -20.48
CA PRO A 529 -13.16 63.11 -21.75
C PRO A 529 -12.79 64.58 -21.59
N ASP A 530 -12.01 65.07 -22.54
CA ASP A 530 -11.75 66.48 -22.84
C ASP A 530 -13.01 67.35 -22.69
N PRO A 531 -12.93 68.44 -21.90
CA PRO A 531 -13.29 69.73 -22.45
C PRO A 531 -12.31 70.80 -21.95
N ASP A 532 -11.44 71.27 -22.82
CA ASP A 532 -11.50 72.63 -23.33
C ASP A 532 -10.15 73.01 -23.94
N ALA A 533 -10.26 73.57 -25.15
CA ALA A 533 -9.20 74.25 -25.85
C ALA A 533 -8.60 75.37 -25.01
N ASP A 534 -7.27 75.53 -25.06
CA ASP A 534 -6.66 76.73 -25.64
C ASP A 534 -5.11 76.70 -25.61
N THR A 535 -4.55 76.82 -26.81
CA THR A 535 -3.42 77.67 -27.23
C THR A 535 -2.00 77.58 -26.62
N ASP A 536 -1.06 77.72 -27.55
CA ASP A 536 0.34 78.16 -27.48
C ASP A 536 1.39 77.09 -27.09
N ALA A 537 2.12 76.49 -28.03
CA ALA A 537 3.22 77.06 -28.81
C ALA A 537 4.36 77.59 -27.92
N ASP A 538 5.42 76.79 -27.73
CA ASP A 538 6.79 77.24 -27.95
C ASP A 538 7.78 76.06 -28.00
N THR A 539 8.58 76.10 -29.05
CA THR A 539 9.80 75.34 -29.37
C THR A 539 10.95 75.67 -28.42
N ASP A 540 11.73 74.66 -28.00
CA ASP A 540 13.17 74.60 -28.28
C ASP A 540 13.77 73.20 -27.96
N PRO A 541 14.66 72.65 -28.81
CA PRO A 541 15.47 71.46 -28.54
C PRO A 541 16.94 71.82 -28.30
N ASP A 542 17.62 71.14 -27.38
CA ASP A 542 19.10 70.99 -27.35
C ASP A 542 19.41 69.84 -26.37
N ALA A 543 20.09 68.74 -26.71
CA ALA A 543 21.38 68.50 -27.37
C ALA A 543 22.51 68.18 -26.36
N ASP A 544 23.28 67.16 -26.74
CA ASP A 544 24.66 66.80 -26.36
C ASP A 544 24.88 66.06 -25.02
N ALA A 545 25.34 64.79 -24.99
CA ALA A 545 26.54 64.12 -25.53
C ALA A 545 27.74 64.13 -24.56
N ASP A 546 28.63 63.16 -24.79
CA ASP A 546 30.02 63.00 -24.28
C ASP A 546 30.20 62.11 -23.01
N THR A 547 30.66 60.85 -23.15
CA THR A 547 32.07 60.33 -23.31
C THR A 547 32.80 60.24 -21.95
N ASP A 548 33.75 59.35 -21.59
CA ASP A 548 34.73 58.42 -22.19
C ASP A 548 35.03 57.30 -21.13
N ALA A 549 35.39 56.06 -21.49
CA ALA A 549 36.76 55.48 -21.54
C ALA A 549 37.65 55.75 -20.28
N ASP A 550 38.48 54.87 -19.70
CA ASP A 550 39.35 53.86 -20.30
C ASP A 550 40.16 53.07 -19.21
N THR A 551 40.60 51.84 -19.56
CA THR A 551 41.89 51.14 -19.25
C THR A 551 42.35 50.61 -17.86
N ASP A 552 42.56 49.27 -17.84
CA ASP A 552 43.80 48.45 -17.70
C ASP A 552 44.63 48.18 -16.41
N ALA A 553 45.01 46.88 -16.35
CA ALA A 553 46.27 46.20 -15.92
C ALA A 553 46.59 46.10 -14.40
N ALA A 554 46.62 44.90 -13.76
CA ALA A 554 47.53 43.74 -13.86
C ALA A 554 48.88 43.88 -13.13
N THR A 555 49.17 43.01 -12.16
CA THR A 555 50.43 42.25 -11.98
C THR A 555 50.37 41.23 -10.83
N ALA A 556 51.01 40.08 -11.04
CA ALA A 556 51.17 38.92 -10.15
C ALA A 556 52.58 38.87 -9.51
N THR A 557 52.80 37.97 -8.52
CA THR A 557 54.05 37.22 -8.21
C THR A 557 53.79 36.22 -7.04
N ASP A 558 53.94 34.91 -7.26
CA ASP A 558 55.03 33.98 -6.79
C ASP A 558 54.91 33.50 -5.32
N ALA A 559 55.31 32.31 -4.86
CA ALA A 559 55.68 30.98 -5.37
C ALA A 559 55.87 30.01 -4.15
N ASP A 560 55.76 28.70 -4.41
CA ASP A 560 55.87 27.44 -3.61
C ASP A 560 57.24 27.16 -2.87
N PRO A 561 57.61 25.96 -2.29
CA PRO A 561 56.88 24.73 -1.83
C PRO A 561 57.42 23.98 -0.53
N ASP A 562 56.65 22.97 -0.04
CA ASP A 562 56.96 21.64 0.65
C ASP A 562 57.92 21.51 1.90
N PRO A 563 58.01 20.35 2.65
CA PRO A 563 57.37 19.02 2.53
C PRO A 563 56.85 18.31 3.84
N ASP A 564 56.20 17.16 3.65
CA ASP A 564 55.73 16.10 4.60
C ASP A 564 56.90 15.28 5.25
N PRO A 565 56.71 14.46 6.33
CA PRO A 565 56.31 13.05 6.15
C PRO A 565 55.53 12.33 7.29
N ALA A 566 54.75 11.30 6.88
CA ALA A 566 54.55 9.94 7.49
C ALA A 566 53.67 9.80 8.77
N THR A 567 52.89 8.74 9.05
CA THR A 567 52.50 7.42 8.48
C THR A 567 51.47 6.79 9.44
N ALA A 568 50.42 6.10 8.95
CA ALA A 568 49.86 4.86 9.53
C ALA A 568 48.68 4.28 8.69
N THR A 569 48.96 3.14 8.07
CA THR A 569 48.15 2.16 7.30
C THR A 569 47.29 1.27 8.23
N ASP A 570 45.96 1.07 8.04
CA ASP A 570 45.21 0.07 7.21
C ASP A 570 44.54 -1.00 8.15
N PRO A 571 43.50 -1.84 7.80
CA PRO A 571 42.90 -2.09 6.48
C PRO A 571 41.35 -2.23 6.37
N ASP A 572 40.93 -2.15 5.10
CA ASP A 572 39.63 -2.44 4.48
C ASP A 572 39.44 -3.96 4.20
N PRO A 573 38.23 -4.55 4.31
CA PRO A 573 38.00 -5.93 3.89
C PRO A 573 37.59 -6.06 2.41
N ALA A 574 38.27 -6.97 1.71
CA ALA A 574 38.10 -7.32 0.30
C ALA A 574 36.71 -7.94 -0.07
N PRO A 575 36.30 -7.86 -1.36
CA PRO A 575 35.05 -8.42 -1.87
C PRO A 575 35.20 -9.88 -2.34
N ASP A 576 34.14 -10.68 -2.15
CA ASP A 576 34.03 -12.07 -2.63
C ASP A 576 33.43 -12.12 -4.06
N PRO A 577 34.07 -12.79 -5.03
CA PRO A 577 33.56 -12.97 -6.38
C PRO A 577 32.95 -14.37 -6.56
N THR A 578 31.68 -14.48 -6.96
CA THR A 578 31.17 -15.65 -7.74
C THR A 578 29.73 -15.43 -8.20
N ILE A 579 29.51 -14.72 -9.32
CA ILE A 579 28.31 -14.93 -10.16
C ILE A 579 28.68 -14.63 -11.63
N THR A 580 28.63 -15.65 -12.49
CA THR A 580 28.23 -15.54 -13.90
C THR A 580 28.08 -16.94 -14.52
N PRO A 581 27.28 -17.12 -15.59
CA PRO A 581 26.05 -16.44 -16.01
C PRO A 581 24.78 -17.26 -15.72
#